data_AF-A0A4Q6AXN4-F1
#
_entry.id   AF-A0A4Q6AXN4-F1
#
_cell.length_a   1.000
_cell.length_b   1.000
_cell.length_c   1.000
_cell.angle_alpha   90.00
_cell.angle_beta   90.00
_cell.angle_gamma   90.00
#
_symmetry.space_group_name_H-M   'P 1'
#
loop_
_entity.id
_entity.type
_entity.pdbx_description
1 polymer ?
#
loop_
_entity_poly.entity_id
_entity_poly.type
_entity_poly.pdbx_seq_one_letter_code
_entity_poly.pdbx_strand_id
1 'polypeptide(L)'
;LRSVIDLLNNNSSTLDDIRRLVDVDQFLNYWAAEVLLTHYDGFTLGSNNAYLYFSPEGLMQVLPWGVDQILSSATPRETLQVYSVNRLAVRLNKFPAIRNALQVKLEALLKDSWNEEGIIQTLRKESSRLEAYVKPNDRETFSRSADLLYSNIRNRREQIAAIFDPSTLGNIRSEGAAGFCLNNQDQRNGTKVTNIYRCTEHPDQMWELRPFHEGLVQVRNRLSDNCLNLQANDEWAIPHGWTCTDHPDQGWRILRDGDSVRFESQRAPGQCLAVDQIYEGANLVMRNCNGESLEQRWRFR
;
A
#
# COMPACT_ATOMS: atom_id res chain seq x y z
N LEU A 1 -28.92 4.19 -10.32
CA LEU A 1 -27.64 3.78 -10.97
C LEU A 1 -27.11 4.78 -12.00
N ARG A 2 -27.86 5.16 -13.04
CA ARG A 2 -27.38 6.09 -14.10
C ARG A 2 -26.81 7.41 -13.53
N SER A 3 -27.52 8.05 -12.61
CA SER A 3 -27.08 9.28 -11.95
C SER A 3 -25.75 9.11 -11.19
N VAL A 4 -25.50 7.94 -10.59
CA VAL A 4 -24.22 7.63 -9.92
C VAL A 4 -23.11 7.55 -10.95
N ILE A 5 -23.34 6.87 -12.08
CA ILE A 5 -22.36 6.73 -13.17
C ILE A 5 -22.02 8.10 -13.75
N ASP A 6 -23.03 8.93 -14.04
CA ASP A 6 -22.85 10.27 -14.58
C ASP A 6 -22.07 11.16 -13.61
N LEU A 7 -22.37 11.06 -12.31
CA LEU A 7 -21.64 11.76 -11.26
C LEU A 7 -20.17 11.33 -11.19
N LEU A 8 -19.88 10.03 -11.30
CA LEU A 8 -18.53 9.47 -11.31
C LEU A 8 -17.76 9.76 -12.61
N ASN A 9 -18.45 10.08 -13.71
CA ASN A 9 -17.83 10.56 -14.96
C ASN A 9 -17.44 12.05 -14.89
N ASN A 10 -18.12 12.84 -14.05
CA ASN A 10 -17.82 14.25 -13.88
C ASN A 10 -16.68 14.47 -12.88
N ASN A 11 -15.51 14.87 -13.38
CA ASN A 11 -14.33 15.09 -12.54
C ASN A 11 -14.44 16.28 -11.56
N SER A 12 -15.43 17.16 -11.73
CA SER A 12 -15.69 18.31 -10.85
C SER A 12 -16.60 18.01 -9.64
N SER A 13 -17.23 16.83 -9.58
CA SER A 13 -18.18 16.46 -8.52
C SER A 13 -17.53 16.48 -7.13
N THR A 14 -18.14 17.17 -6.18
CA THR A 14 -17.66 17.23 -4.78
C THR A 14 -18.00 15.96 -4.00
N LEU A 15 -17.45 15.82 -2.79
CA LEU A 15 -17.84 14.72 -1.90
C LEU A 15 -19.33 14.80 -1.51
N ASP A 16 -19.87 16.01 -1.34
CA ASP A 16 -21.29 16.19 -1.00
C ASP A 16 -22.21 15.80 -2.15
N ASP A 17 -21.78 15.99 -3.40
CA ASP A 17 -22.53 15.48 -4.55
C ASP A 17 -22.61 13.95 -4.53
N ILE A 18 -21.51 13.26 -4.17
CA ILE A 18 -21.49 11.80 -4.03
C ILE A 18 -22.45 11.37 -2.91
N ARG A 19 -22.41 12.04 -1.75
CA ARG A 19 -23.26 11.74 -0.58
C ARG A 19 -24.76 11.87 -0.84
N ARG A 20 -25.17 12.65 -1.85
CA ARG A 20 -26.58 12.73 -2.26
C ARG A 20 -27.09 11.48 -2.97
N LEU A 21 -26.20 10.63 -3.49
CA LEU A 21 -26.56 9.46 -4.29
C LEU A 21 -26.02 8.14 -3.73
N VAL A 22 -25.04 8.19 -2.84
CA VAL A 22 -24.36 7.01 -2.28
C VAL A 22 -24.33 7.16 -0.76
N ASP A 23 -24.69 6.09 -0.06
CA ASP A 23 -24.47 5.95 1.36
C ASP A 23 -22.97 5.71 1.61
N VAL A 24 -22.22 6.80 1.72
CA VAL A 24 -20.75 6.76 1.81
C VAL A 24 -20.28 6.05 3.08
N ASP A 25 -20.99 6.21 4.19
CA ASP A 25 -20.60 5.57 5.45
C ASP A 25 -20.81 4.06 5.41
N GLN A 26 -21.93 3.60 4.83
CA GLN A 26 -22.14 2.17 4.60
C GLN A 26 -21.13 1.62 3.58
N PHE A 27 -20.85 2.35 2.51
CA PHE A 27 -19.84 1.94 1.54
C PHE A 27 -18.45 1.83 2.18
N LEU A 28 -18.09 2.74 3.08
CA LEU A 28 -16.82 2.65 3.81
C LEU A 28 -16.74 1.45 4.76
N ASN A 29 -17.86 1.03 5.36
CA ASN A 29 -17.90 -0.22 6.14
C ASN A 29 -17.68 -1.45 5.25
N TYR A 30 -18.37 -1.50 4.10
CA TYR A 30 -18.19 -2.54 3.09
C TYR A 30 -16.73 -2.60 2.63
N TRP A 31 -16.18 -1.42 2.29
CA TRP A 31 -14.84 -1.27 1.77
C TRP A 31 -13.78 -1.72 2.79
N ALA A 32 -13.91 -1.31 4.05
CA ALA A 32 -13.03 -1.76 5.12
C ALA A 32 -13.07 -3.30 5.31
N ALA A 33 -14.25 -3.91 5.23
CA ALA A 33 -14.37 -5.36 5.34
C ALA A 33 -13.73 -6.09 4.14
N GLU A 34 -13.95 -5.59 2.92
CA GLU A 34 -13.37 -6.16 1.69
C GLU A 34 -11.84 -6.11 1.71
N VAL A 35 -11.29 -4.98 2.17
CA VAL A 35 -9.86 -4.80 2.43
C VAL A 35 -9.40 -5.80 3.48
N LEU A 36 -10.00 -5.84 4.67
CA LEU A 36 -9.57 -6.72 5.75
C LEU A 36 -9.55 -8.20 5.34
N LEU A 37 -10.55 -8.63 4.58
CA LEU A 37 -10.72 -10.02 4.15
C LEU A 37 -9.98 -10.37 2.86
N THR A 38 -9.31 -9.41 2.22
CA THR A 38 -8.65 -9.59 0.91
C THR A 38 -9.59 -10.23 -0.12
N HIS A 39 -10.79 -9.69 -0.27
CA HIS A 39 -11.74 -10.18 -1.25
C HIS A 39 -11.34 -9.71 -2.66
N TYR A 40 -10.34 -10.35 -3.24
CA TYR A 40 -9.69 -9.89 -4.47
C TYR A 40 -10.64 -9.79 -5.68
N ASP A 41 -11.67 -10.63 -5.75
CA ASP A 41 -12.71 -10.60 -6.80
C ASP A 41 -13.97 -9.85 -6.33
N GLY A 42 -13.86 -8.97 -5.34
CA GLY A 42 -14.98 -8.21 -4.79
C GLY A 42 -15.27 -6.93 -5.57
N PHE A 43 -16.10 -6.04 -5.03
CA PHE A 43 -16.51 -4.84 -5.74
C PHE A 43 -15.38 -3.82 -5.90
N THR A 44 -14.52 -3.63 -4.90
CA THR A 44 -13.47 -2.59 -4.96
C THR A 44 -12.23 -3.05 -5.72
N LEU A 45 -11.96 -4.36 -5.78
CA LEU A 45 -10.82 -4.94 -6.50
C LEU A 45 -11.17 -5.56 -7.84
N GLY A 46 -12.24 -6.37 -7.92
CA GLY A 46 -12.65 -7.07 -9.14
C GLY A 46 -13.81 -6.39 -9.88
N SER A 47 -14.48 -5.41 -9.25
CA SER A 47 -15.78 -4.89 -9.70
C SER A 47 -16.83 -6.00 -9.90
N ASN A 48 -16.74 -7.04 -9.06
CA ASN A 48 -17.56 -8.25 -9.12
C ASN A 48 -18.14 -8.56 -7.71
N ASN A 49 -18.86 -9.67 -7.56
CA ASN A 49 -19.28 -10.24 -6.28
C ASN A 49 -19.92 -9.24 -5.29
N ALA A 50 -20.80 -8.39 -5.81
CA ALA A 50 -21.61 -7.50 -5.00
C ALA A 50 -22.96 -7.21 -5.63
N TYR A 51 -23.93 -6.90 -4.79
CA TYR A 51 -25.20 -6.31 -5.19
C TYR A 51 -25.21 -4.81 -4.91
N LEU A 52 -25.81 -4.04 -5.82
CA LEU A 52 -26.14 -2.64 -5.60
C LEU A 52 -27.59 -2.52 -5.17
N TYR A 53 -27.79 -2.07 -3.94
CA TYR A 53 -29.10 -1.81 -3.38
C TYR A 53 -29.32 -0.29 -3.33
N PHE A 54 -30.53 0.17 -3.62
CA PHE A 54 -30.92 1.56 -3.43
C PHE A 54 -31.95 1.60 -2.31
N SER A 55 -31.60 2.28 -1.22
CA SER A 55 -32.51 2.42 -0.07
C SER A 55 -33.78 3.19 -0.46
N PRO A 56 -34.84 3.17 0.38
CA PRO A 56 -36.04 3.99 0.15
C PRO A 56 -35.74 5.49 0.00
N GLU A 57 -34.66 5.97 0.64
CA GLU A 57 -34.17 7.34 0.55
C GLU A 57 -33.41 7.63 -0.77
N GLY A 58 -33.20 6.60 -1.59
CA GLY A 58 -32.53 6.69 -2.89
C GLY A 58 -31.01 6.59 -2.84
N LEU A 59 -30.42 6.31 -1.67
CA LEU A 59 -28.97 6.16 -1.51
C LEU A 59 -28.51 4.78 -1.95
N MET A 60 -27.48 4.75 -2.80
CA MET A 60 -26.84 3.51 -3.22
C MET A 60 -26.01 2.92 -2.09
N GLN A 61 -26.18 1.62 -1.88
CA GLN A 61 -25.52 0.77 -0.91
C GLN A 61 -24.89 -0.43 -1.62
N VAL A 62 -23.79 -0.94 -1.09
CA VAL A 62 -23.06 -2.09 -1.65
C VAL A 62 -23.15 -3.25 -0.68
N LEU A 63 -23.65 -4.39 -1.16
CA LEU A 63 -23.82 -5.60 -0.36
C LEU A 63 -22.86 -6.68 -0.86
N PRO A 64 -22.10 -7.35 0.03
CA PRO A 64 -21.16 -8.40 -0.37
C PRO A 64 -21.91 -9.64 -0.88
N TRP A 65 -21.29 -10.31 -1.84
CA TRP A 65 -21.72 -11.60 -2.37
C TRP A 65 -20.46 -12.46 -2.65
N GLY A 66 -20.59 -13.77 -2.81
CA GLY A 66 -19.48 -14.61 -3.32
C GLY A 66 -18.16 -14.54 -2.52
N VAL A 67 -18.25 -14.56 -1.18
CA VAL A 67 -17.09 -14.36 -0.29
C VAL A 67 -16.27 -15.64 -0.04
N ASP A 68 -16.35 -16.64 -0.92
CA ASP A 68 -15.72 -17.95 -0.74
C ASP A 68 -14.20 -17.95 -0.91
N GLN A 69 -13.64 -16.95 -1.61
CA GLN A 69 -12.19 -16.85 -1.86
C GLN A 69 -11.47 -15.78 -1.04
N ILE A 70 -12.10 -15.27 0.01
CA ILE A 70 -11.45 -14.35 0.95
C ILE A 70 -10.24 -15.01 1.62
N LEU A 71 -9.21 -14.21 1.93
CA LEU A 71 -8.02 -14.66 2.65
C LEU A 71 -7.29 -15.85 2.00
N SER A 72 -7.49 -16.10 0.70
CA SER A 72 -6.80 -17.15 -0.07
C SER A 72 -5.41 -16.69 -0.56
N SER A 73 -5.26 -15.41 -0.87
CA SER A 73 -4.01 -14.72 -1.22
C SER A 73 -3.97 -13.36 -0.54
N ALA A 74 -3.55 -13.33 0.73
CA ALA A 74 -3.41 -12.08 1.48
C ALA A 74 -1.99 -11.52 1.29
N THR A 75 -1.68 -10.98 0.10
CA THR A 75 -0.42 -10.24 -0.07
C THR A 75 -0.65 -8.74 0.11
N PRO A 76 0.40 -7.95 0.35
CA PRO A 76 0.27 -6.50 0.37
C PRO A 76 -0.27 -5.90 -0.93
N ARG A 77 -0.08 -6.58 -2.08
CA ARG A 77 -0.53 -6.12 -3.40
C ARG A 77 -2.03 -5.92 -3.46
N GLU A 78 -2.81 -6.93 -3.08
CA GLU A 78 -4.28 -6.86 -3.15
C GLU A 78 -4.78 -5.69 -2.32
N THR A 79 -4.12 -5.43 -1.21
CA THR A 79 -4.49 -4.37 -0.28
C THR A 79 -4.23 -2.96 -0.84
N LEU A 80 -3.15 -2.78 -1.60
CA LEU A 80 -2.78 -1.51 -2.23
C LEU A 80 -3.56 -1.23 -3.53
N GLN A 81 -3.98 -2.28 -4.24
CA GLN A 81 -4.71 -2.14 -5.51
C GLN A 81 -6.15 -1.67 -5.33
N VAL A 82 -6.70 -1.85 -4.14
CA VAL A 82 -8.09 -1.52 -3.77
C VAL A 82 -8.49 -0.08 -4.16
N TYR A 83 -7.55 0.87 -4.13
CA TYR A 83 -7.82 2.28 -4.46
C TYR A 83 -7.84 2.58 -5.97
N SER A 84 -7.44 1.64 -6.81
CA SER A 84 -7.03 1.90 -8.20
C SER A 84 -7.93 1.25 -9.25
N VAL A 85 -8.80 0.31 -8.86
CA VAL A 85 -9.61 -0.47 -9.82
C VAL A 85 -11.03 0.06 -9.92
N ASN A 86 -11.80 0.03 -8.82
CA ASN A 86 -13.19 0.44 -8.84
C ASN A 86 -13.37 1.96 -8.94
N ARG A 87 -14.25 2.42 -9.82
CA ARG A 87 -14.46 3.86 -10.08
C ARG A 87 -14.95 4.66 -8.87
N LEU A 88 -15.84 4.08 -8.05
CA LEU A 88 -16.34 4.74 -6.84
C LEU A 88 -15.23 4.84 -5.80
N ALA A 89 -14.49 3.75 -5.57
CA ALA A 89 -13.33 3.72 -4.67
C ALA A 89 -12.24 4.72 -5.10
N VAL A 90 -11.86 4.72 -6.39
CA VAL A 90 -10.90 5.66 -6.98
C VAL A 90 -11.36 7.11 -6.78
N ARG A 91 -12.64 7.40 -6.98
CA ARG A 91 -13.17 8.76 -6.80
C ARG A 91 -13.11 9.20 -5.34
N LEU A 92 -13.56 8.33 -4.43
CA LEU A 92 -13.61 8.60 -3.01
C LEU A 92 -12.21 8.73 -2.39
N ASN A 93 -11.22 7.96 -2.85
CA ASN A 93 -9.84 8.03 -2.40
C ASN A 93 -9.18 9.41 -2.62
N LYS A 94 -9.72 10.25 -3.52
CA LYS A 94 -9.21 11.61 -3.76
C LYS A 94 -9.46 12.56 -2.57
N PHE A 95 -10.41 12.23 -1.69
CA PHE A 95 -10.78 13.09 -0.56
C PHE A 95 -10.02 12.66 0.71
N PRO A 96 -9.20 13.55 1.33
CA PRO A 96 -8.46 13.22 2.55
C PRO A 96 -9.35 12.72 3.69
N ALA A 97 -10.53 13.30 3.85
CA ALA A 97 -11.51 12.89 4.86
C ALA A 97 -11.96 11.43 4.69
N ILE A 98 -12.07 10.95 3.45
CA ILE A 98 -12.46 9.57 3.16
C ILE A 98 -11.32 8.59 3.44
N ARG A 99 -10.08 8.96 3.08
CA ARG A 99 -8.90 8.15 3.42
C ARG A 99 -8.77 7.95 4.94
N ASN A 100 -8.91 9.04 5.70
CA ASN A 100 -8.91 8.98 7.17
C ASN A 100 -10.08 8.12 7.70
N ALA A 101 -11.29 8.32 7.19
CA ALA A 101 -12.45 7.53 7.62
C ALA A 101 -12.29 6.03 7.35
N LEU A 102 -11.70 5.65 6.22
CA LEU A 102 -11.41 4.25 5.89
C LEU A 102 -10.36 3.65 6.84
N GLN A 103 -9.28 4.39 7.11
CA GLN A 103 -8.26 3.99 8.09
C GLN A 103 -8.88 3.75 9.47
N VAL A 104 -9.64 4.70 9.99
CA VAL A 104 -10.30 4.58 11.31
C VAL A 104 -11.20 3.34 11.38
N LYS A 105 -11.94 3.03 10.30
CA LYS A 105 -12.78 1.82 10.25
C LYS A 105 -11.96 0.53 10.24
N LEU A 106 -10.84 0.49 9.52
CA LEU A 106 -9.95 -0.68 9.51
C LEU A 106 -9.27 -0.88 10.87
N GLU A 107 -8.81 0.19 11.52
CA GLU A 107 -8.28 0.16 12.87
C GLU A 107 -9.33 -0.35 13.88
N ALA A 108 -10.58 0.11 13.77
CA ALA A 108 -11.68 -0.36 14.60
C ALA A 108 -11.98 -1.85 14.37
N LEU A 109 -12.07 -2.31 13.12
CA LEU A 109 -12.26 -3.75 12.83
C LEU A 109 -11.12 -4.60 13.39
N LEU A 110 -9.87 -4.14 13.25
CA LEU A 110 -8.70 -4.82 13.78
C LEU A 110 -8.70 -4.89 15.30
N LYS A 111 -9.21 -3.86 15.98
CA LYS A 111 -9.27 -3.78 17.43
C LYS A 111 -10.44 -4.59 18.00
N ASP A 112 -11.63 -4.44 17.42
CA ASP A 112 -12.88 -4.86 18.04
C ASP A 112 -13.34 -6.24 17.53
N SER A 113 -12.99 -6.61 16.29
CA SER A 113 -13.52 -7.82 15.63
C SER A 113 -12.44 -8.82 15.21
N TRP A 114 -11.18 -8.39 15.04
CA TRP A 114 -10.10 -9.23 14.52
C TRP A 114 -9.26 -9.83 15.65
N ASN A 115 -9.82 -10.78 16.40
CA ASN A 115 -9.05 -11.62 17.32
C ASN A 115 -8.48 -12.81 16.56
N GLU A 116 -7.23 -12.70 16.10
CA GLU A 116 -6.59 -13.70 15.24
C GLU A 116 -6.65 -15.10 15.85
N GLU A 117 -6.27 -15.24 17.12
CA GLU A 117 -6.23 -16.55 17.79
C GLU A 117 -7.64 -17.11 18.00
N GLY A 118 -8.62 -16.27 18.36
CA GLY A 118 -10.01 -16.70 18.49
C GLY A 118 -10.64 -17.15 17.17
N ILE A 119 -10.37 -16.43 16.09
CA ILE A 119 -10.83 -16.79 14.73
C ILE A 119 -10.17 -18.10 14.30
N ILE A 120 -8.85 -18.24 14.46
CA ILE A 120 -8.10 -19.45 14.09
C ILE A 120 -8.58 -20.67 14.89
N GLN A 121 -8.85 -20.53 16.19
CA GLN A 121 -9.40 -21.62 17.00
C GLN A 121 -10.78 -22.06 16.50
N THR A 122 -11.65 -21.11 16.14
CA THR A 122 -12.95 -21.41 15.56
C THR A 122 -12.80 -22.17 14.24
N LEU A 123 -11.93 -21.69 13.34
CA LEU A 123 -11.70 -22.33 12.05
C LEU A 123 -11.09 -23.73 12.20
N ARG A 124 -10.13 -23.93 13.12
CA ARG A 124 -9.57 -25.27 13.40
C ARG A 124 -10.64 -26.26 13.82
N LYS A 125 -11.55 -25.87 14.71
CA LYS A 125 -12.67 -26.71 15.14
C LYS A 125 -13.56 -27.10 13.96
N GLU A 126 -13.89 -26.14 13.10
CA GLU A 126 -14.72 -26.38 11.92
C GLU A 126 -13.99 -27.24 10.87
N SER A 127 -12.71 -26.99 10.62
CA SER A 127 -11.89 -27.79 9.71
C SER A 127 -11.80 -29.25 10.17
N SER A 128 -11.55 -29.51 11.45
CA SER A 128 -11.55 -30.88 12.00
C SER A 128 -12.91 -31.56 11.87
N ARG A 129 -14.02 -30.82 12.01
CA ARG A 129 -15.37 -31.35 11.79
C ARG A 129 -15.61 -31.72 10.33
N LEU A 130 -15.13 -30.89 9.41
CA LEU A 130 -15.31 -31.08 7.96
C LEU A 130 -14.40 -32.17 7.40
N GLU A 131 -13.22 -32.38 7.98
CA GLU A 131 -12.22 -33.36 7.51
C GLU A 131 -12.79 -34.78 7.38
N ALA A 132 -13.72 -35.17 8.26
CA ALA A 132 -14.40 -36.46 8.21
C ALA A 132 -15.20 -36.69 6.90
N TYR A 133 -15.65 -35.60 6.26
CA TYR A 133 -16.42 -35.62 5.02
C TYR A 133 -15.54 -35.40 3.77
N VAL A 134 -14.25 -35.08 3.95
CA VAL A 134 -13.30 -34.91 2.85
C VAL A 134 -12.82 -36.28 2.38
N LYS A 135 -12.86 -36.49 1.06
CA LYS A 135 -12.38 -37.73 0.42
C LYS A 135 -10.91 -37.96 0.80
N PRO A 136 -10.47 -39.22 1.03
CA PRO A 136 -9.10 -39.50 1.44
C PRO A 136 -8.01 -38.83 0.59
N ASN A 137 -8.19 -38.80 -0.73
CA ASN A 137 -7.24 -38.19 -1.67
C ASN A 137 -7.17 -36.66 -1.58
N ASP A 138 -8.17 -35.99 -1.01
CA ASP A 138 -8.25 -34.52 -0.92
C ASP A 138 -7.87 -33.98 0.47
N ARG A 139 -7.67 -34.85 1.47
CA ARG A 139 -7.44 -34.45 2.87
C ARG A 139 -6.16 -33.62 3.06
N GLU A 140 -5.10 -33.98 2.36
CA GLU A 140 -3.84 -33.23 2.43
C GLU A 140 -4.01 -31.80 1.87
N THR A 141 -4.66 -31.67 0.71
CA THR A 141 -4.97 -30.36 0.10
C THR A 141 -5.89 -29.53 1.00
N PHE A 142 -6.88 -30.16 1.61
CA PHE A 142 -7.78 -29.51 2.58
C PHE A 142 -7.01 -28.98 3.79
N SER A 143 -6.15 -29.79 4.41
CA SER A 143 -5.33 -29.38 5.55
C SER A 143 -4.40 -28.22 5.19
N ARG A 144 -3.70 -28.31 4.04
CA ARG A 144 -2.82 -27.23 3.58
C ARG A 144 -3.57 -25.93 3.32
N SER A 145 -4.76 -26.01 2.74
CA SER A 145 -5.61 -24.83 2.49
C SER A 145 -6.07 -24.18 3.79
N ALA A 146 -6.43 -24.98 4.79
CA ALA A 146 -6.77 -24.49 6.12
C ALA A 146 -5.57 -23.83 6.82
N ASP A 147 -4.38 -24.44 6.72
CA ASP A 147 -3.14 -23.89 7.29
C ASP A 147 -2.76 -22.55 6.64
N LEU A 148 -2.91 -22.43 5.32
CA LEU A 148 -2.71 -21.18 4.60
C LEU A 148 -3.68 -20.09 5.09
N LEU A 149 -4.97 -20.43 5.25
CA LEU A 149 -5.96 -19.50 5.79
C LEU A 149 -5.57 -19.02 7.19
N TYR A 150 -5.09 -19.91 8.07
CA TYR A 150 -4.62 -19.51 9.41
C TYR A 150 -3.42 -18.57 9.34
N SER A 151 -2.46 -18.86 8.47
CA SER A 151 -1.29 -18.01 8.25
C SER A 151 -1.71 -16.62 7.77
N ASN A 152 -2.60 -16.55 6.78
CA ASN A 152 -3.11 -15.29 6.24
C ASN A 152 -3.84 -14.47 7.31
N ILE A 153 -4.61 -15.10 8.20
CA ILE A 153 -5.27 -14.41 9.33
C ILE A 153 -4.25 -13.79 10.29
N ARG A 154 -3.20 -14.55 10.66
CA ARG A 154 -2.13 -14.05 11.56
C ARG A 154 -1.40 -12.84 10.98
N ASN A 155 -1.09 -12.91 9.68
CA ASN A 155 -0.29 -11.87 9.03
C ASN A 155 -1.12 -10.63 8.67
N ARG A 156 -2.46 -10.72 8.68
CA ARG A 156 -3.32 -9.68 8.12
C ARG A 156 -3.17 -8.33 8.83
N ARG A 157 -3.05 -8.32 10.16
CA ARG A 157 -2.94 -7.07 10.93
C ARG A 157 -1.72 -6.25 10.49
N GLU A 158 -0.57 -6.91 10.36
CA GLU A 158 0.66 -6.25 9.93
C GLU A 158 0.54 -5.70 8.50
N GLN A 159 -0.10 -6.47 7.60
CA GLN A 159 -0.35 -6.01 6.23
C GLN A 159 -1.30 -4.81 6.14
N ILE A 160 -2.35 -4.77 6.97
CA ILE A 160 -3.26 -3.63 7.03
C ILE A 160 -2.57 -2.41 7.64
N ALA A 161 -1.80 -2.60 8.72
CA ALA A 161 -1.02 -1.53 9.34
C ALA A 161 -0.04 -0.91 8.34
N ALA A 162 0.58 -1.71 7.47
CA ALA A 162 1.48 -1.22 6.44
C ALA A 162 0.80 -0.33 5.37
N ILE A 163 -0.52 -0.44 5.13
CA ILE A 163 -1.24 0.46 4.20
C ILE A 163 -1.24 1.90 4.72
N PHE A 164 -1.46 2.03 6.02
CA PHE A 164 -1.71 3.30 6.70
C PHE A 164 -0.52 3.80 7.48
N ASP A 165 0.59 3.07 7.43
CA ASP A 165 1.86 3.60 7.87
C ASP A 165 2.11 4.85 7.01
N PRO A 166 2.09 6.07 7.61
CA PRO A 166 2.39 7.31 6.91
C PRO A 166 3.77 7.27 6.25
N SER A 167 4.57 6.24 6.57
CA SER A 167 5.80 5.90 5.89
C SER A 167 5.69 5.35 4.46
N THR A 168 4.48 5.14 3.91
CA THR A 168 4.32 4.54 2.57
C THR A 168 3.93 5.50 1.46
N LEU A 169 3.46 6.72 1.76
CA LEU A 169 3.25 7.75 0.74
C LEU A 169 3.45 9.13 1.35
N GLY A 170 4.46 9.84 0.87
CA GLY A 170 4.77 11.16 1.40
C GLY A 170 6.05 11.74 0.83
N ASN A 171 6.48 12.86 1.39
CA ASN A 171 7.83 13.33 1.16
C ASN A 171 8.83 12.44 1.92
N ILE A 172 9.98 12.19 1.30
CA ILE A 172 11.12 11.56 1.96
C ILE A 172 12.09 12.67 2.35
N ARG A 173 12.04 13.11 3.61
CA ARG A 173 12.76 14.27 4.13
C ARG A 173 14.07 13.85 4.79
N SER A 174 15.19 14.41 4.38
CA SER A 174 16.51 14.16 4.99
C SER A 174 16.59 14.78 6.39
N GLU A 175 17.20 14.09 7.35
CA GLU A 175 17.57 14.70 8.64
C GLU A 175 18.83 15.57 8.55
N GLY A 176 19.84 15.12 7.79
CA GLY A 176 21.14 15.79 7.71
C GLY A 176 21.19 16.98 6.75
N ALA A 177 20.33 17.02 5.74
CA ALA A 177 20.40 18.03 4.69
C ALA A 177 19.41 19.19 4.87
N ALA A 178 19.47 19.87 6.02
CA ALA A 178 18.59 20.99 6.36
C ALA A 178 17.07 20.68 6.27
N GLY A 179 16.70 19.39 6.32
CA GLY A 179 15.31 18.99 6.12
C GLY A 179 14.82 19.08 4.68
N PHE A 180 15.71 19.03 3.67
CA PHE A 180 15.31 18.93 2.27
C PHE A 180 14.67 17.59 1.94
N CYS A 181 13.80 17.59 0.95
CA CYS A 181 13.05 16.43 0.49
C CYS A 181 13.66 15.85 -0.78
N LEU A 182 13.64 14.52 -0.84
CA LEU A 182 14.00 13.77 -2.04
C LEU A 182 13.12 14.20 -3.21
N ASN A 183 13.76 14.42 -4.34
CA ASN A 183 13.17 15.01 -5.52
C ASN A 183 13.60 14.25 -6.78
N ASN A 184 12.66 14.03 -7.69
CA ASN A 184 12.93 13.56 -9.04
C ASN A 184 12.03 14.30 -10.04
N GLN A 185 12.61 15.31 -10.65
CA GLN A 185 11.92 16.24 -11.56
C GLN A 185 11.99 15.82 -13.04
N ASP A 186 12.87 14.88 -13.40
CA ASP A 186 13.00 14.37 -14.78
C ASP A 186 12.20 13.07 -14.94
N GLN A 187 11.26 13.07 -15.89
CA GLN A 187 10.38 11.93 -16.18
C GLN A 187 11.02 10.91 -17.14
N ARG A 188 12.19 11.20 -17.71
CA ARG A 188 12.84 10.32 -18.69
C ARG A 188 13.61 9.20 -18.00
N ASN A 189 13.47 7.98 -18.51
CA ASN A 189 14.22 6.81 -18.03
C ASN A 189 15.73 7.00 -18.12
N GLY A 190 16.45 6.65 -17.05
CA GLY A 190 17.91 6.61 -17.07
C GLY A 190 18.59 7.97 -17.00
N THR A 191 17.86 9.01 -16.62
CA THR A 191 18.42 10.36 -16.49
C THR A 191 18.95 10.63 -15.09
N LYS A 192 20.01 11.44 -15.02
CA LYS A 192 20.50 12.12 -13.80
C LYS A 192 19.36 13.01 -13.27
N VAL A 193 18.86 12.98 -12.03
CA VAL A 193 19.41 12.58 -10.73
C VAL A 193 18.20 12.38 -9.79
N THR A 194 18.34 11.55 -8.76
CA THR A 194 17.63 11.84 -7.52
C THR A 194 18.40 12.88 -6.72
N ASN A 195 17.78 14.01 -6.46
CA ASN A 195 18.40 15.12 -5.75
C ASN A 195 17.52 15.57 -4.59
N ILE A 196 17.94 16.62 -3.89
CA ILE A 196 17.19 17.17 -2.76
C ILE A 196 16.82 18.62 -2.99
N TYR A 197 15.61 19.00 -2.60
CA TYR A 197 15.12 20.38 -2.68
C TYR A 197 14.31 20.73 -1.44
N ARG A 198 13.95 22.01 -1.29
CA ARG A 198 12.93 22.40 -0.32
C ARG A 198 11.66 21.58 -0.52
N CYS A 199 11.12 21.09 0.59
CA CYS A 199 9.93 20.27 0.59
C CYS A 199 8.71 21.04 0.07
N THR A 200 8.00 20.41 -0.86
CA THR A 200 6.72 20.86 -1.41
C THR A 200 5.77 19.67 -1.53
N GLU A 201 4.49 19.94 -1.76
CA GLU A 201 3.48 18.91 -2.07
C GLU A 201 3.46 18.53 -3.56
N HIS A 202 4.44 19.00 -4.35
CA HIS A 202 4.47 18.72 -5.79
C HIS A 202 4.79 17.23 -6.06
N PRO A 203 4.16 16.59 -7.07
CA PRO A 203 4.30 15.15 -7.29
C PRO A 203 5.72 14.62 -7.53
N ASP A 204 6.68 15.46 -7.93
CA ASP A 204 8.11 15.09 -8.08
C ASP A 204 8.82 14.83 -6.75
N GLN A 205 8.24 15.27 -5.63
CA GLN A 205 8.73 15.03 -4.28
C GLN A 205 7.85 14.08 -3.48
N MET A 206 6.80 13.53 -4.11
CA MET A 206 5.91 12.56 -3.49
C MET A 206 6.33 11.15 -3.88
N TRP A 207 6.60 10.31 -2.88
CA TRP A 207 7.16 8.99 -3.04
C TRP A 207 6.28 7.93 -2.38
N GLU A 208 6.03 6.85 -3.11
CA GLU A 208 5.25 5.70 -2.68
C GLU A 208 6.21 4.54 -2.36
N LEU A 209 6.18 4.01 -1.14
CA LEU A 209 6.82 2.74 -0.81
C LEU A 209 5.90 1.59 -1.17
N ARG A 210 6.28 0.85 -2.20
CA ARG A 210 5.55 -0.32 -2.67
C ARG A 210 6.25 -1.58 -2.17
N PRO A 211 5.54 -2.52 -1.53
CA PRO A 211 6.08 -3.82 -1.17
C PRO A 211 6.75 -4.49 -2.37
N PHE A 212 7.95 -4.99 -2.12
CA PHE A 212 8.77 -5.77 -3.04
C PHE A 212 9.08 -7.12 -2.41
N HIS A 213 9.83 -7.98 -3.10
CA HIS A 213 10.16 -9.34 -2.62
C HIS A 213 10.86 -9.31 -1.25
N GLU A 214 10.61 -10.34 -0.43
CA GLU A 214 11.40 -10.63 0.78
C GLU A 214 11.58 -9.44 1.75
N GLY A 215 10.50 -8.68 2.01
CA GLY A 215 10.52 -7.56 2.95
C GLY A 215 11.24 -6.31 2.45
N LEU A 216 11.54 -6.25 1.16
CA LEU A 216 12.05 -5.06 0.47
C LEU A 216 10.90 -4.15 0.02
N VAL A 217 11.24 -2.93 -0.39
CA VAL A 217 10.31 -2.00 -1.04
C VAL A 217 10.89 -1.46 -2.34
N GLN A 218 10.01 -1.11 -3.29
CA GLN A 218 10.31 -0.18 -4.38
C GLN A 218 9.89 1.23 -3.95
N VAL A 219 10.72 2.23 -4.25
CA VAL A 219 10.44 3.64 -3.95
C VAL A 219 10.01 4.34 -5.23
N ARG A 220 8.70 4.51 -5.45
CA ARG A 220 8.13 5.03 -6.71
C ARG A 220 7.81 6.51 -6.61
N ASN A 221 8.26 7.29 -7.59
CA ASN A 221 7.93 8.70 -7.72
C ASN A 221 6.54 8.91 -8.31
N ARG A 222 5.75 9.86 -7.78
CA ARG A 222 4.37 10.11 -8.24
C ARG A 222 4.26 10.96 -9.51
N LEU A 223 5.28 11.73 -9.87
CA LEU A 223 5.28 12.51 -11.11
C LEU A 223 5.67 11.66 -12.33
N SER A 224 6.74 10.87 -12.20
CA SER A 224 7.31 10.10 -13.31
C SER A 224 6.80 8.67 -13.38
N ASP A 225 6.16 8.16 -12.33
CA ASP A 225 5.82 6.75 -12.12
C ASP A 225 7.03 5.80 -12.13
N ASN A 226 8.25 6.33 -12.18
CA ASN A 226 9.50 5.60 -12.12
C ASN A 226 9.88 5.25 -10.68
N CYS A 227 10.64 4.16 -10.53
CA CYS A 227 11.19 3.70 -9.28
C CYS A 227 12.63 4.19 -9.08
N LEU A 228 13.01 4.45 -7.83
CA LEU A 228 14.39 4.70 -7.43
C LEU A 228 15.22 3.47 -7.76
N ASN A 229 16.23 3.67 -8.59
CA ASN A 229 16.96 2.61 -9.27
C ASN A 229 18.47 2.83 -9.13
N LEU A 230 19.19 1.76 -8.78
CA LEU A 230 20.63 1.72 -8.68
C LEU A 230 21.20 0.61 -9.58
N GLN A 231 21.91 0.97 -10.64
CA GLN A 231 22.51 0.01 -11.59
C GLN A 231 23.95 -0.41 -11.25
N ALA A 232 24.61 0.35 -10.37
CA ALA A 232 25.99 0.10 -9.92
C ALA A 232 26.02 -0.43 -8.48
N ASN A 233 27.13 -1.02 -8.07
CA ASN A 233 27.34 -1.54 -6.71
C ASN A 233 28.56 -0.93 -6.00
N ASP A 234 29.16 0.10 -6.61
CA ASP A 234 30.29 0.82 -6.05
C ASP A 234 29.83 1.93 -5.10
N GLU A 235 30.67 2.25 -4.11
CA GLU A 235 30.46 3.44 -3.28
C GLU A 235 30.47 4.70 -4.17
N TRP A 236 29.67 5.70 -3.81
CA TRP A 236 29.43 6.93 -4.55
C TRP A 236 28.62 6.79 -5.84
N ALA A 237 28.10 5.59 -6.14
CA ALA A 237 27.13 5.42 -7.22
C ALA A 237 25.90 6.31 -7.02
N ILE A 238 25.41 6.89 -8.11
CA ILE A 238 24.26 7.82 -8.10
C ILE A 238 23.00 7.06 -8.52
N PRO A 239 22.00 6.95 -7.63
CA PRO A 239 20.70 6.39 -8.00
C PRO A 239 19.87 7.38 -8.83
N HIS A 240 19.03 6.83 -9.69
CA HIS A 240 18.22 7.58 -10.65
C HIS A 240 16.82 7.00 -10.78
N GLY A 241 15.93 7.67 -11.52
CA GLY A 241 14.62 7.15 -11.85
C GLY A 241 14.68 6.17 -13.04
N TRP A 242 14.06 5.00 -12.90
CA TRP A 242 13.85 4.06 -14.00
C TRP A 242 12.44 3.50 -13.96
N THR A 243 11.89 3.09 -15.11
CA THR A 243 10.59 2.39 -15.16
C THR A 243 10.56 1.27 -14.13
N CYS A 244 9.51 1.22 -13.32
CA CYS A 244 9.38 0.20 -12.29
C CYS A 244 9.34 -1.20 -12.90
N THR A 245 10.30 -2.05 -12.56
CA THR A 245 10.44 -3.43 -13.05
C THR A 245 10.69 -4.39 -11.89
N ASP A 246 10.56 -5.68 -12.15
CA ASP A 246 10.93 -6.71 -11.18
C ASP A 246 12.43 -7.03 -11.27
N HIS A 247 13.28 -6.09 -10.82
CA HIS A 247 14.73 -6.23 -10.89
C HIS A 247 15.39 -5.78 -9.57
N PRO A 248 16.49 -6.44 -9.11
CA PRO A 248 17.15 -6.12 -7.85
C PRO A 248 17.66 -4.67 -7.71
N ASP A 249 17.86 -3.97 -8.84
CA ASP A 249 18.28 -2.56 -8.88
C ASP A 249 17.26 -1.61 -8.22
N GLN A 250 16.03 -2.06 -8.00
CA GLN A 250 14.93 -1.27 -7.46
C GLN A 250 14.45 -1.75 -6.09
N GLY A 251 15.13 -2.75 -5.51
CA GLY A 251 14.84 -3.26 -4.18
C GLY A 251 15.59 -2.49 -3.09
N TRP A 252 14.85 -1.99 -2.11
CA TRP A 252 15.39 -1.23 -0.99
C TRP A 252 14.95 -1.84 0.34
N ARG A 253 15.90 -2.13 1.23
CA ARG A 253 15.61 -2.54 2.60
C ARG A 253 15.49 -1.30 3.47
N ILE A 254 14.43 -1.26 4.28
CA ILE A 254 14.21 -0.18 5.26
C ILE A 254 14.87 -0.56 6.58
N LEU A 255 15.94 0.13 6.93
CA LEU A 255 16.58 0.02 8.24
C LEU A 255 16.01 1.12 9.15
N ARG A 256 15.36 0.74 10.27
CA ARG A 256 14.73 1.71 11.19
C ARG A 256 15.72 2.20 12.24
N ASP A 257 15.80 3.52 12.41
CA ASP A 257 16.62 4.23 13.39
C ASP A 257 15.74 5.21 14.20
N GLY A 258 14.92 4.67 15.12
CA GLY A 258 13.91 5.45 15.84
C GLY A 258 12.79 5.94 14.90
N ASP A 259 12.57 7.26 14.85
CA ASP A 259 11.56 7.89 13.98
C ASP A 259 12.02 8.05 12.51
N SER A 260 13.24 7.65 12.20
CA SER A 260 13.88 7.81 10.89
C SER A 260 14.26 6.45 10.30
N VAL A 261 14.54 6.46 9.00
CA VAL A 261 14.93 5.26 8.25
C VAL A 261 16.17 5.51 7.41
N ARG A 262 16.89 4.43 7.10
CA ARG A 262 17.88 4.36 6.03
C ARG A 262 17.40 3.40 4.95
N PHE A 263 17.70 3.72 3.70
CA PHE A 263 17.41 2.85 2.55
C PHE A 263 18.69 2.12 2.15
N GLU A 264 18.79 0.85 2.49
CA GLU A 264 19.87 -0.02 2.04
C GLU A 264 19.52 -0.64 0.68
N SER A 265 20.45 -0.65 -0.26
CA SER A 265 20.23 -1.22 -1.60
C SER A 265 20.30 -2.75 -1.59
N GLN A 266 19.35 -3.41 -2.25
CA GLN A 266 19.45 -4.84 -2.56
C GLN A 266 20.60 -5.13 -3.54
N ARG A 267 20.82 -4.24 -4.52
CA ARG A 267 21.88 -4.34 -5.52
C ARG A 267 23.28 -4.20 -4.92
N ALA A 268 23.41 -3.37 -3.89
CA ALA A 268 24.65 -3.10 -3.18
C ALA A 268 24.48 -3.28 -1.66
N PRO A 269 24.43 -4.52 -1.16
CA PRO A 269 24.25 -4.79 0.26
C PRO A 269 25.31 -4.10 1.12
N GLY A 270 24.90 -3.52 2.25
CA GLY A 270 25.76 -2.70 3.11
C GLY A 270 25.90 -1.24 2.68
N GLN A 271 25.33 -0.83 1.54
CA GLN A 271 25.32 0.56 1.09
C GLN A 271 23.94 1.21 1.24
N CYS A 272 23.93 2.40 1.82
CA CYS A 272 22.76 3.21 2.12
C CYS A 272 22.70 4.48 1.27
N LEU A 273 21.48 4.88 0.93
CA LEU A 273 21.18 6.13 0.26
C LEU A 273 21.55 7.33 1.14
N ALA A 274 22.41 8.21 0.62
CA ALA A 274 22.92 9.36 1.35
C ALA A 274 22.81 10.65 0.52
N VAL A 275 22.71 11.78 1.21
CA VAL A 275 22.97 13.09 0.61
C VAL A 275 24.47 13.30 0.45
N ASP A 276 24.91 13.69 -0.75
CA ASP A 276 26.33 14.00 -1.03
C ASP A 276 26.74 15.34 -0.40
N GLN A 277 25.96 16.39 -0.69
CA GLN A 277 26.23 17.76 -0.26
C GLN A 277 24.95 18.46 0.21
N ILE A 278 25.05 19.44 1.11
CA ILE A 278 23.88 20.07 1.75
C ILE A 278 23.55 21.42 1.05
N TYR A 279 22.94 21.36 -0.12
CA TYR A 279 22.32 22.49 -0.81
C TYR A 279 21.17 22.05 -1.73
N GLU A 280 20.30 22.98 -2.12
CA GLU A 280 19.19 22.67 -3.06
C GLU A 280 19.73 22.24 -4.43
N GLY A 281 19.32 21.06 -4.89
CA GLY A 281 19.79 20.44 -6.12
C GLY A 281 20.95 19.46 -5.93
N ALA A 282 21.47 19.28 -4.72
CA ALA A 282 22.53 18.31 -4.46
C ALA A 282 22.09 16.87 -4.76
N ASN A 283 23.02 16.06 -5.28
CA ASN A 283 22.75 14.68 -5.67
C ASN A 283 22.67 13.74 -4.47
N LEU A 284 21.99 12.62 -4.67
CA LEU A 284 22.13 11.45 -3.82
C LEU A 284 23.26 10.54 -4.29
N VAL A 285 23.85 9.83 -3.33
CA VAL A 285 24.93 8.87 -3.54
C VAL A 285 24.73 7.64 -2.66
N MET A 286 25.31 6.52 -3.04
CA MET A 286 25.42 5.33 -2.20
C MET A 286 26.68 5.42 -1.33
N ARG A 287 26.55 5.21 -0.03
CA ARG A 287 27.67 5.19 0.92
C ARG A 287 27.55 4.00 1.85
N ASN A 288 28.65 3.54 2.43
CA ASN A 288 28.57 2.50 3.46
C ASN A 288 27.57 2.89 4.57
N CYS A 289 26.67 1.98 4.92
CA CYS A 289 25.63 2.23 5.90
C CYS A 289 26.24 2.58 7.26
N ASN A 290 25.95 3.78 7.76
CA ASN A 290 26.40 4.28 9.06
C ASN A 290 25.19 4.80 9.85
N GLY A 291 24.92 4.18 11.01
CA GLY A 291 23.76 4.53 11.84
C GLY A 291 23.82 5.92 12.45
N GLU A 292 25.03 6.51 12.53
CA GLU A 292 25.26 7.82 13.11
C GLU A 292 25.22 8.95 12.07
N SER A 293 25.24 8.62 10.77
CA SER A 293 25.24 9.62 9.68
C SER A 293 23.83 10.18 9.45
N LEU A 294 23.66 11.47 9.74
CA LEU A 294 22.38 12.17 9.50
C LEU A 294 22.07 12.31 8.00
N GLU A 295 23.09 12.31 7.15
CA GLU A 295 22.96 12.37 5.69
C GLU A 295 22.30 11.12 5.10
N GLN A 296 22.33 10.01 5.83
CA GLN A 296 21.68 8.75 5.44
C GLN A 296 20.28 8.60 6.04
N ARG A 297 19.89 9.44 7.01
CA ARG A 297 18.63 9.32 7.71
C ARG A 297 17.53 10.11 7.00
N TRP A 298 16.40 9.44 6.82
CA TRP A 298 15.24 9.95 6.13
C TRP A 298 13.99 9.79 7.00
N ARG A 299 13.07 10.74 6.91
CA ARG A 299 11.75 10.67 7.52
C ARG A 299 10.70 10.74 6.44
N PHE A 300 9.73 9.84 6.52
CA PHE A 300 8.51 9.99 5.75
C PHE A 300 7.58 11.00 6.41
N ARG A 301 7.02 11.90 5.60
CA ARG A 301 6.15 12.99 6.05
C ARG A 301 5.00 13.19 5.08
#